data_AF-A0A814I9V8-F1
#
_entry.id   AF-A0A814I9V8-F1
#
_cell.length_a   1.000
_cell.length_b   1.000
_cell.length_c   1.000
_cell.angle_alpha   90.00
_cell.angle_beta   90.00
_cell.angle_gamma   90.00
#
_symmetry.space_group_name_H-M   'P 1'
#
loop_
_entity.id
_entity.type
_entity.pdbx_description
1 polymer ?
#
loop_
_entity_poly.entity_id
_entity_poly.type
_entity_poly.pdbx_seq_one_letter_code
_entity_poly.pdbx_strand_id
1 'polypeptide(L)'
;MKTIILLCCLLTTASYQGDYFTLSGQGNRFQPDDNAQLLSTISNVDVTASCAIYCLENTFCRTFNFDSTTRQCELYEGWFTADNSISANASSIAGWMEFNSAMFSSYNASADQCQNSRYLSVDIASGRCKCPARTFWNGTFCLNQGFTGDTCQANDWCRNDLNISCVSSTCLVIPATTTATSTTTLVATCTTLITFNDIPGQSSTSGIIPNGYKNLNWTNVNYINASTTPIGSGYRTALGNQTFLMYNANGFNFTISSANGTRFSFDSFIYNSAWYDVLTFGFWTSRAGQVTTTATYKAGRTYRSLVYCTFCTNVDTLIFNIKNGSMTTNQTQNGTQLILASLCISFGR
;
A
#
# COMPACT_ATOMS: atom_id res chain seq x y z
N MET A 1 7.35 27.33 39.18
CA MET A 1 6.47 27.95 38.17
C MET A 1 6.80 27.33 36.82
N LYS A 2 5.98 26.39 36.33
CA LYS A 2 6.10 25.80 34.99
C LYS A 2 5.11 26.52 34.10
N THR A 3 5.61 27.31 33.17
CA THR A 3 4.80 27.98 32.15
C THR A 3 4.34 26.92 31.15
N ILE A 4 3.09 26.49 31.29
CA ILE A 4 2.38 25.74 30.25
C ILE A 4 1.95 26.79 29.22
N ILE A 5 2.64 26.85 28.09
CA ILE A 5 2.13 27.53 26.90
C ILE A 5 1.06 26.60 26.33
N LEU A 6 -0.16 26.78 26.82
CA LEU A 6 -1.36 26.26 26.19
C LEU A 6 -1.56 27.09 24.92
N LEU A 7 -0.95 26.64 23.82
CA LEU A 7 -1.23 27.19 22.49
C LEU A 7 -2.67 26.81 22.17
N CYS A 8 -3.57 27.72 22.52
CA CYS A 8 -5.00 27.65 22.29
C CYS A 8 -5.21 27.60 20.77
N CYS A 9 -5.40 26.38 20.23
CA CYS A 9 -5.85 26.13 18.86
C CYS A 9 -7.29 26.63 18.70
N LEU A 10 -7.47 27.95 18.70
CA LEU A 10 -8.49 28.61 17.90
C LEU A 10 -7.92 28.79 16.49
N LEU A 11 -7.62 27.67 15.82
CA LEU A 11 -7.53 27.67 14.37
C LEU A 11 -8.97 27.72 13.86
N THR A 12 -9.51 28.93 13.78
CA THR A 12 -10.58 29.22 12.84
C THR A 12 -10.18 28.63 11.50
N THR A 13 -11.10 27.92 10.84
CA THR A 13 -10.95 27.10 9.62
C THR A 13 -10.46 27.86 8.36
N ALA A 14 -9.82 29.02 8.51
CA ALA A 14 -9.49 29.96 7.45
C ALA A 14 -8.00 30.00 7.05
N SER A 15 -7.09 29.21 7.64
CA SER A 15 -5.66 29.35 7.29
C SER A 15 -4.81 28.09 7.24
N TYR A 16 -5.40 26.88 7.14
CA TYR A 16 -4.64 25.72 6.65
C TYR A 16 -4.77 25.62 5.12
N GLN A 17 -4.41 26.70 4.42
CA GLN A 17 -3.86 26.56 3.06
C GLN A 17 -2.37 26.29 3.26
N GLY A 18 -2.02 25.07 3.64
CA GLY A 18 -0.66 24.62 3.37
C GLY A 18 -0.49 24.61 1.86
N ASP A 19 0.66 25.02 1.33
CA ASP A 19 1.02 25.11 -0.10
C ASP A 19 0.83 23.80 -0.91
N TYR A 20 0.22 22.77 -0.33
CA TYR A 20 0.05 21.45 -0.89
C TYR A 20 -1.39 21.10 -1.25
N PHE A 21 -2.39 21.72 -0.62
CA PHE A 21 -3.80 21.40 -0.89
C PHE A 21 -4.68 22.63 -1.08
N THR A 22 -5.55 22.53 -2.08
CA THR A 22 -6.67 23.43 -2.26
C THR A 22 -7.95 22.74 -1.81
N LEU A 23 -8.82 23.50 -1.15
CA LEU A 23 -10.11 23.02 -0.65
C LEU A 23 -11.24 23.64 -1.49
N SER A 24 -12.26 22.84 -1.75
CA SER A 24 -13.52 23.33 -2.32
C SER A 24 -14.28 24.19 -1.32
N GLY A 25 -15.29 24.92 -1.80
CA GLY A 25 -16.33 25.41 -0.91
C GLY A 25 -17.08 24.27 -0.20
N GLN A 26 -17.72 24.57 0.93
CA GLN A 26 -18.66 23.65 1.58
C GLN A 26 -19.78 23.25 0.62
N GLY A 27 -20.29 22.03 0.76
CA GLY A 27 -21.34 21.52 -0.13
C GLY A 27 -20.81 20.88 -1.41
N ASN A 28 -19.49 20.68 -1.54
CA ASN A 28 -18.90 20.06 -2.72
C ASN A 28 -18.19 18.75 -2.35
N ARG A 29 -18.24 17.80 -3.28
CA ARG A 29 -17.59 16.50 -3.17
C ARG A 29 -16.94 16.16 -4.51
N PHE A 30 -15.77 15.53 -4.46
CA PHE A 30 -15.16 14.88 -5.60
C PHE A 30 -15.93 13.60 -5.95
N GLN A 31 -16.36 13.49 -7.20
CA GLN A 31 -16.97 12.30 -7.77
C GLN A 31 -15.96 11.58 -8.66
N PRO A 32 -15.44 10.41 -8.27
CA PRO A 32 -14.54 9.67 -9.15
C PRO A 32 -15.28 9.17 -10.40
N ASP A 33 -14.56 9.08 -11.52
CA ASP A 33 -15.07 8.50 -12.77
C ASP A 33 -15.29 6.99 -12.65
N ASP A 34 -14.51 6.33 -11.79
CA ASP A 34 -14.57 4.90 -11.54
C ASP A 34 -14.32 4.58 -10.05
N ASN A 35 -15.00 3.57 -9.52
CA ASN A 35 -14.83 3.09 -8.14
C ASN A 35 -13.40 2.61 -7.83
N ALA A 36 -12.63 2.22 -8.84
CA ALA A 36 -11.21 1.85 -8.72
C ALA A 36 -10.32 3.01 -8.26
N GLN A 37 -10.81 4.25 -8.33
CA GLN A 37 -10.11 5.43 -7.81
C GLN A 37 -10.19 5.55 -6.28
N LEU A 38 -11.15 4.91 -5.61
CA LEU A 38 -11.26 4.95 -4.14
C LEU A 38 -10.13 4.14 -3.51
N LEU A 39 -9.27 4.82 -2.75
CA LEU A 39 -8.12 4.22 -2.09
C LEU A 39 -8.45 3.74 -0.67
N SER A 40 -9.22 4.53 0.09
CA SER A 40 -9.55 4.23 1.48
C SER A 40 -10.72 5.07 1.98
N THR A 41 -11.47 4.55 2.95
CA THR A 41 -12.47 5.27 3.74
C THR A 41 -12.09 5.18 5.22
N ILE A 42 -11.90 6.34 5.85
CA ILE A 42 -11.44 6.47 7.23
C ILE A 42 -12.57 7.11 8.03
N SER A 43 -12.96 6.47 9.14
CA SER A 43 -14.02 6.96 10.03
C SER A 43 -13.45 7.67 11.25
N ASN A 44 -14.31 8.40 11.98
CA ASN A 44 -13.98 9.15 13.19
C ASN A 44 -12.97 10.30 12.98
N VAL A 45 -12.95 10.88 11.78
CA VAL A 45 -12.08 12.01 11.44
C VAL A 45 -12.72 13.31 11.91
N ASP A 46 -12.04 14.05 12.79
CA ASP A 46 -12.59 15.27 13.42
C ASP A 46 -12.49 16.51 12.55
N VAL A 47 -11.43 16.62 11.75
CA VAL A 47 -11.12 17.84 11.00
C VAL A 47 -10.63 17.51 9.59
N THR A 48 -10.95 18.38 8.63
CA THR A 48 -10.51 18.27 7.23
C THR A 48 -8.99 18.15 7.10
N ALA A 49 -8.24 18.81 7.98
CA ALA A 49 -6.77 18.74 7.98
C ALA A 49 -6.25 17.30 8.18
N SER A 50 -6.97 16.46 8.93
CA SER A 50 -6.60 15.05 9.08
C SER A 50 -6.74 14.28 7.77
N CYS A 51 -7.74 14.59 6.94
CA CYS A 51 -7.84 14.01 5.60
C CYS A 51 -6.65 14.36 4.71
N ALA A 52 -6.21 15.62 4.74
CA ALA A 52 -5.03 16.03 4.01
C ALA A 52 -3.80 15.25 4.47
N ILE A 53 -3.61 15.06 5.78
CA ILE A 53 -2.51 14.24 6.34
C ILE A 53 -2.61 12.79 5.84
N TYR A 54 -3.78 12.15 5.93
CA TYR A 54 -3.96 10.79 5.43
C TYR A 54 -3.70 10.69 3.92
N CYS A 55 -4.07 11.71 3.16
CA CYS A 55 -3.77 11.79 1.73
C CYS A 55 -2.27 12.02 1.47
N LEU A 56 -1.55 12.75 2.32
CA LEU A 56 -0.09 12.92 2.23
C LEU A 56 0.63 11.60 2.49
N GLU A 57 0.16 10.82 3.45
CA GLU A 57 0.71 9.52 3.80
C GLU A 57 0.45 8.45 2.72
N ASN A 58 -0.55 8.63 1.86
CA ASN A 58 -0.81 7.73 0.74
C ASN A 58 -0.18 8.28 -0.56
N THR A 59 0.83 7.59 -1.09
CA THR A 59 1.55 8.04 -2.31
C THR A 59 0.68 8.12 -3.56
N PHE A 60 -0.44 7.41 -3.60
CA PHE A 60 -1.40 7.43 -4.70
C PHE A 60 -2.52 8.46 -4.49
N CYS A 61 -2.73 8.94 -3.27
CA CYS A 61 -3.79 9.91 -3.02
C CYS A 61 -3.47 11.27 -3.64
N ARG A 62 -4.49 11.85 -4.27
CA ARG A 62 -4.46 13.17 -4.93
C ARG A 62 -5.61 14.04 -4.45
N THR A 63 -6.76 13.42 -4.24
CA THR A 63 -7.99 14.09 -3.83
C THR A 63 -8.58 13.37 -2.63
N PHE A 64 -9.26 14.09 -1.75
CA PHE A 64 -10.02 13.51 -0.66
C PHE A 64 -11.39 14.18 -0.53
N ASN A 65 -12.35 13.46 0.04
CA ASN A 65 -13.60 14.00 0.53
C ASN A 65 -13.63 13.94 2.05
N PHE A 66 -14.04 15.01 2.69
CA PHE A 66 -14.33 15.05 4.12
C PHE A 66 -15.80 15.40 4.33
N ASP A 67 -16.50 14.63 5.16
CA ASP A 67 -17.86 14.94 5.61
C ASP A 67 -17.86 15.11 7.14
N SER A 68 -18.13 16.33 7.59
CA SER A 68 -18.14 16.67 9.01
C SER A 68 -19.31 16.08 9.79
N THR A 69 -20.40 15.70 9.12
CA THR A 69 -21.58 15.07 9.76
C THR A 69 -21.28 13.61 10.09
N THR A 70 -20.76 12.86 9.12
CA THR A 70 -20.42 11.44 9.30
C THR A 70 -19.04 11.24 9.92
N ARG A 71 -18.23 12.30 10.00
CA ARG A 71 -16.83 12.26 10.42
C ARG A 71 -16.04 11.25 9.59
N GLN A 72 -16.30 11.22 8.28
CA GLN A 72 -15.65 10.32 7.35
C GLN A 72 -14.75 11.07 6.40
N CYS A 73 -13.67 10.38 6.04
CA CYS A 73 -12.70 10.81 5.06
C CYS A 73 -12.54 9.74 3.99
N GLU A 74 -12.64 10.11 2.73
CA GLU A 74 -12.41 9.21 1.60
C GLU A 74 -11.24 9.72 0.80
N LEU A 75 -10.29 8.83 0.48
CA LEU A 75 -9.09 9.16 -0.26
C LEU A 75 -9.19 8.61 -1.67
N TYR A 76 -8.82 9.41 -2.66
CA TYR A 76 -8.95 9.08 -4.08
C TYR A 76 -7.62 9.27 -4.82
N GLU A 77 -7.40 8.39 -5.78
CA GLU A 77 -6.33 8.53 -6.77
C GLU A 77 -6.63 9.65 -7.78
N GLY A 78 -7.91 9.91 -8.06
CA GLY A 78 -8.36 10.86 -9.07
C GLY A 78 -7.97 12.33 -8.85
N TRP A 79 -7.93 13.09 -9.94
CA TRP A 79 -7.61 14.51 -9.94
C TRP A 79 -8.88 15.36 -9.91
N PHE A 80 -8.94 16.36 -9.03
CA PHE A 80 -10.08 17.28 -8.97
C PHE A 80 -10.10 18.24 -10.16
N THR A 81 -11.20 18.22 -10.91
CA THR A 81 -11.53 19.16 -11.99
C THR A 81 -12.90 19.77 -11.71
N ALA A 82 -13.25 20.83 -12.44
CA ALA A 82 -14.60 21.39 -12.34
C ALA A 82 -15.68 20.37 -12.74
N ASP A 83 -15.37 19.48 -13.68
CA ASP A 83 -16.31 18.51 -14.25
C ASP A 83 -16.64 17.35 -13.28
N ASN A 84 -15.73 17.04 -12.34
CA ASN A 84 -15.91 15.99 -11.35
C ASN A 84 -16.18 16.52 -9.93
N SER A 85 -16.49 17.81 -9.81
CA SER A 85 -17.03 18.42 -8.61
C SER A 85 -18.55 18.34 -8.63
N ILE A 86 -19.14 17.54 -7.75
CA ILE A 86 -20.60 17.48 -7.59
C ILE A 86 -21.05 18.25 -6.35
N SER A 87 -22.25 18.83 -6.43
CA SER A 87 -22.93 19.34 -5.25
C SER A 87 -23.34 18.17 -4.36
N ALA A 88 -22.98 18.25 -3.09
CA ALA A 88 -23.20 17.23 -2.08
C ALA A 88 -23.87 17.86 -0.84
N ASN A 89 -23.75 17.21 0.31
CA ASN A 89 -24.27 17.74 1.57
C ASN A 89 -23.48 18.98 2.00
N ALA A 90 -24.15 19.93 2.67
CA ALA A 90 -23.50 21.15 3.18
C ALA A 90 -22.30 20.88 4.12
N SER A 91 -22.20 19.66 4.69
CA SER A 91 -21.07 19.22 5.52
C SER A 91 -19.86 18.69 4.73
N SER A 92 -19.98 18.50 3.42
CA SER A 92 -18.94 17.94 2.57
C SER A 92 -17.96 19.00 2.05
N ILE A 93 -16.67 18.66 2.07
CA ILE A 93 -15.58 19.43 1.46
C ILE A 93 -14.69 18.46 0.69
N ALA A 94 -14.38 18.79 -0.56
CA ALA A 94 -13.32 18.13 -1.31
C ALA A 94 -12.00 18.89 -1.12
N GLY A 95 -10.90 18.17 -1.00
CA GLY A 95 -9.56 18.75 -1.02
C GLY A 95 -8.67 18.01 -2.00
N TRP A 96 -7.82 18.72 -2.73
CA TRP A 96 -6.93 18.11 -3.72
C TRP A 96 -5.54 18.72 -3.69
N MET A 97 -4.57 17.93 -4.12
CA MET A 97 -3.19 18.35 -4.20
C MET A 97 -2.94 19.23 -5.42
N GLU A 98 -2.22 20.32 -5.24
CA GLU A 98 -1.69 21.08 -6.36
C GLU A 98 -0.30 20.58 -6.74
N PHE A 99 -0.13 20.22 -8.01
CA PHE A 99 1.15 19.81 -8.54
C PHE A 99 1.90 20.99 -9.13
N ASN A 100 3.14 21.13 -8.68
CA ASN A 100 4.11 22.04 -9.25
C ASN A 100 5.21 21.23 -9.95
N SER A 101 5.62 21.63 -11.15
CA SER A 101 6.71 21.01 -11.90
C SER A 101 8.02 20.90 -11.11
N ALA A 102 8.28 21.83 -10.19
CA ALA A 102 9.44 21.80 -9.29
C ALA A 102 9.50 20.52 -8.42
N MET A 103 8.34 19.95 -8.08
CA MET A 103 8.22 18.71 -7.29
C MET A 103 8.73 17.47 -8.04
N PHE A 104 8.90 17.57 -9.36
CA PHE A 104 9.30 16.48 -10.25
C PHE A 104 10.68 16.71 -10.89
N SER A 105 11.45 17.67 -10.37
CA SER A 105 12.79 18.04 -10.86
C SER A 105 13.80 16.89 -10.88
N SER A 106 13.55 15.82 -10.11
CA SER A 106 14.39 14.61 -10.08
C SER A 106 13.90 13.48 -11.00
N TYR A 107 12.97 13.71 -11.92
CA TYR A 107 12.57 12.69 -12.90
C TYR A 107 13.76 12.25 -13.76
N ASN A 108 13.90 10.94 -14.01
CA ASN A 108 15.02 10.31 -14.72
C ASN A 108 16.41 10.54 -14.09
N ALA A 109 16.45 11.07 -12.87
CA ALA A 109 17.67 11.25 -12.11
C ALA A 109 18.09 9.94 -11.41
N SER A 110 19.23 9.93 -10.70
CA SER A 110 19.69 8.71 -10.01
C SER A 110 18.75 8.34 -8.87
N ALA A 111 18.61 7.04 -8.57
CA ALA A 111 17.69 6.53 -7.55
C ALA A 111 17.77 7.30 -6.21
N ASP A 112 18.98 7.69 -5.79
CA ASP A 112 19.22 8.40 -4.52
C ASP A 112 18.52 9.77 -4.45
N GLN A 113 18.25 10.40 -5.60
CA GLN A 113 17.64 11.73 -5.65
C GLN A 113 16.12 11.71 -5.45
N CYS A 114 15.45 10.56 -5.60
CA CYS A 114 14.00 10.43 -5.40
C CYS A 114 13.59 9.47 -4.28
N GLN A 115 14.52 8.95 -3.46
CA GLN A 115 14.16 8.01 -2.39
C GLN A 115 13.16 8.59 -1.38
N ASN A 116 13.21 9.92 -1.17
CA ASN A 116 12.30 10.64 -0.27
C ASN A 116 11.17 11.36 -1.03
N SER A 117 11.07 11.17 -2.35
CA SER A 117 10.00 11.78 -3.13
C SER A 117 8.75 10.93 -3.02
N ARG A 118 7.63 11.57 -2.69
CA ARG A 118 6.31 10.93 -2.82
C ARG A 118 5.79 10.92 -4.27
N TYR A 119 6.39 11.76 -5.11
CA TYR A 119 5.95 12.05 -6.48
C TYR A 119 6.66 11.20 -7.52
N LEU A 120 7.78 10.60 -7.14
CA LEU A 120 8.64 9.77 -7.97
C LEU A 120 8.93 8.46 -7.24
N SER A 121 9.18 7.41 -8.01
CA SER A 121 9.58 6.09 -7.49
C SER A 121 10.88 5.64 -8.15
N VAL A 122 11.61 4.74 -7.51
CA VAL A 122 12.83 4.16 -8.09
C VAL A 122 12.44 3.00 -9.01
N ASP A 123 12.85 3.08 -10.27
CA ASP A 123 12.85 1.94 -11.16
C ASP A 123 14.04 1.03 -10.83
N ILE A 124 13.75 -0.18 -10.34
CA ILE A 124 14.79 -1.11 -9.90
C ILE A 124 15.65 -1.58 -11.09
N ALA A 125 15.07 -1.66 -12.30
CA ALA A 125 15.78 -2.13 -13.48
C ALA A 125 16.81 -1.10 -13.98
N SER A 126 16.42 0.17 -14.09
CA SER A 126 17.31 1.23 -14.57
C SER A 126 18.10 1.95 -13.47
N GLY A 127 17.72 1.80 -12.20
CA GLY A 127 18.28 2.57 -11.08
C GLY A 127 17.96 4.06 -11.15
N ARG A 128 16.88 4.44 -11.84
CA ARG A 128 16.48 5.83 -12.07
C ARG A 128 15.12 6.16 -11.48
N CYS A 129 14.91 7.44 -11.23
CA CYS A 129 13.63 7.97 -10.80
C CYS A 129 12.61 7.95 -11.96
N LYS A 130 11.44 7.36 -11.73
CA LYS A 130 10.32 7.31 -12.66
C LYS A 130 9.02 7.68 -11.97
N CYS A 131 7.95 7.82 -12.75
CA CYS A 131 6.62 7.98 -12.19
C CYS A 131 6.20 6.76 -11.37
N PRO A 132 5.51 6.94 -10.22
CA PRO A 132 4.93 5.86 -9.44
C PRO A 132 4.02 4.95 -10.28
N ALA A 133 3.70 3.77 -9.76
CA ALA A 133 2.69 2.92 -10.37
C ALA A 133 1.38 3.70 -10.60
N ARG A 134 0.66 3.38 -11.68
CA ARG A 134 -0.61 4.03 -12.08
C ARG A 134 -0.50 5.51 -12.45
N THR A 135 0.72 5.98 -12.68
CA THR A 135 0.97 7.32 -13.20
C THR A 135 1.88 7.25 -14.42
N PHE A 136 1.83 8.27 -15.27
CA PHE A 136 2.68 8.39 -16.46
C PHE A 136 3.35 9.76 -16.49
N TRP A 137 4.48 9.86 -17.19
CA TRP A 137 5.20 11.12 -17.36
C TRP A 137 4.62 11.88 -18.56
N ASN A 138 4.08 13.08 -18.33
CA ASN A 138 3.55 13.91 -19.42
C ASN A 138 4.59 14.87 -20.04
N GLY A 139 5.85 14.78 -19.62
CA GLY A 139 6.91 15.74 -19.99
C GLY A 139 7.25 16.75 -18.89
N THR A 140 6.36 16.95 -17.90
CA THR A 140 6.53 17.96 -16.84
C THR A 140 6.32 17.40 -15.43
N PHE A 141 5.33 16.54 -15.24
CA PHE A 141 5.04 15.87 -13.97
C PHE A 141 4.38 14.51 -14.20
N CYS A 142 4.27 13.72 -13.13
CA CYS A 142 3.58 12.44 -13.19
C CYS A 142 2.07 12.65 -13.03
N LEU A 143 1.32 12.35 -14.09
CA LEU A 143 -0.14 12.37 -14.11
C LEU A 143 -0.70 10.98 -13.83
N ASN A 144 -1.90 10.91 -13.28
CA ASN A 144 -2.60 9.63 -13.15
C ASN A 144 -2.89 9.05 -14.53
N GLN A 145 -2.78 7.73 -14.64
CA GLN A 145 -3.26 7.03 -15.81
C GLN A 145 -4.78 7.16 -15.95
N GLY A 146 -5.24 7.34 -17.18
CA GLY A 146 -6.64 7.51 -17.55
C GLY A 146 -7.46 6.22 -17.53
N PHE A 147 -8.75 6.41 -17.31
CA PHE A 147 -9.81 5.40 -17.33
C PHE A 147 -10.45 5.31 -18.71
N THR A 148 -11.48 4.48 -18.84
CA THR A 148 -12.17 4.28 -20.10
C THR A 148 -12.83 5.59 -20.55
N GLY A 149 -12.54 6.02 -21.78
CA GLY A 149 -13.04 7.28 -22.36
C GLY A 149 -12.05 8.44 -22.29
N ASP A 150 -11.01 8.36 -21.46
CA ASP A 150 -10.01 9.42 -21.35
C ASP A 150 -9.14 9.52 -22.61
N THR A 151 -8.69 10.75 -22.92
CA THR A 151 -7.75 10.98 -24.03
C THR A 151 -6.36 10.46 -23.70
N CYS A 152 -5.69 9.83 -24.67
CA CYS A 152 -4.35 9.29 -24.48
C CYS A 152 -3.45 9.48 -25.71
N GLN A 153 -2.14 9.46 -25.50
CA GLN A 153 -1.14 9.46 -26.57
C GLN A 153 -0.34 8.15 -26.65
N ALA A 154 -0.27 7.40 -25.55
CA ALA A 154 0.46 6.13 -25.47
C ALA A 154 -0.23 5.17 -24.49
N ASN A 155 0.07 3.88 -24.60
CA ASN A 155 -0.57 2.85 -23.77
C ASN A 155 -0.27 2.99 -22.27
N ASP A 156 0.89 3.53 -21.93
CA ASP A 156 1.26 3.81 -20.54
C ASP A 156 0.48 4.98 -19.95
N TRP A 157 -0.32 5.71 -20.74
CA TRP A 157 -1.23 6.74 -20.23
C TRP A 157 -2.54 6.16 -19.71
N CYS A 158 -2.86 4.91 -20.03
CA CYS A 158 -4.09 4.26 -19.59
C CYS A 158 -3.83 3.29 -18.42
N ARG A 159 -4.87 3.00 -17.64
CA ARG A 159 -4.84 2.05 -16.52
C ARG A 159 -4.67 0.61 -17.00
N ASN A 160 -3.43 0.24 -17.30
CA ASN A 160 -3.06 -1.09 -17.77
C ASN A 160 -3.40 -2.20 -16.75
N ASP A 161 -3.44 -1.88 -15.45
CA ASP A 161 -3.89 -2.80 -14.40
C ASP A 161 -5.39 -3.14 -14.47
N LEU A 162 -6.15 -2.38 -15.26
CA LEU A 162 -7.57 -2.60 -15.53
C LEU A 162 -7.82 -3.11 -16.97
N ASN A 163 -6.78 -3.57 -17.67
CA ASN A 163 -6.83 -3.95 -19.09
C ASN A 163 -7.33 -2.82 -20.01
N ILE A 164 -6.99 -1.58 -19.67
CA ILE A 164 -7.30 -0.40 -20.50
C ILE A 164 -6.05 -0.02 -21.27
N SER A 165 -6.17 0.27 -22.56
CA SER A 165 -5.06 0.70 -23.41
C SER A 165 -5.46 1.82 -24.34
N CYS A 166 -4.47 2.49 -24.93
CA CYS A 166 -4.69 3.63 -25.79
C CYS A 166 -5.03 3.17 -27.21
N VAL A 167 -6.29 3.28 -27.60
CA VAL A 167 -6.79 2.91 -28.92
C VAL A 167 -7.34 4.16 -29.59
N SER A 168 -6.75 4.56 -30.71
CA SER A 168 -7.17 5.76 -31.45
C SER A 168 -7.27 7.01 -30.56
N SER A 169 -6.25 7.23 -29.73
CA SER A 169 -6.16 8.35 -28.78
C SER A 169 -7.21 8.38 -27.67
N THR A 170 -7.90 7.27 -27.44
CA THR A 170 -8.83 7.10 -26.31
C THR A 170 -8.46 5.85 -25.51
N CYS A 171 -8.48 5.95 -24.20
CA CYS A 171 -8.32 4.80 -23.31
C CYS A 171 -9.58 3.92 -23.42
N LEU A 172 -9.43 2.70 -23.93
CA LEU A 172 -10.51 1.74 -24.08
C LEU A 172 -10.17 0.45 -23.35
N VAL A 173 -11.18 -0.19 -22.75
CA VAL A 173 -11.06 -1.57 -22.25
C VAL A 173 -10.74 -2.45 -23.45
N ILE A 174 -9.55 -3.08 -23.44
CA ILE A 174 -9.25 -4.11 -24.42
C ILE A 174 -10.03 -5.35 -23.96
N PRO A 175 -11.00 -5.86 -24.76
CA PRO A 175 -11.59 -7.15 -24.49
C PRO A 175 -10.43 -8.13 -24.43
N ALA A 176 -10.32 -8.95 -23.39
CA ALA A 176 -9.28 -9.96 -23.29
C ALA A 176 -9.32 -10.84 -24.54
N THR A 177 -8.57 -10.45 -25.58
CA THR A 177 -8.52 -11.16 -26.84
C THR A 177 -7.82 -12.45 -26.50
N THR A 178 -8.51 -13.56 -26.76
CA THR A 178 -8.01 -14.93 -26.71
C THR A 178 -6.92 -15.12 -27.76
N THR A 179 -5.86 -14.34 -27.65
CA THR A 179 -4.68 -14.41 -28.48
C THR A 179 -3.96 -15.67 -28.03
N ALA A 180 -3.82 -16.61 -28.96
CA ALA A 180 -3.28 -17.95 -28.75
C ALA A 180 -2.11 -17.93 -27.78
N THR A 181 -2.38 -18.44 -26.59
CA THR A 181 -1.43 -18.56 -25.50
C THR A 181 -0.50 -19.70 -25.90
N SER A 182 0.79 -19.41 -26.11
CA SER A 182 1.81 -20.38 -25.71
C SER A 182 1.62 -20.55 -24.21
N THR A 183 0.83 -21.55 -23.83
CA THR A 183 0.41 -21.85 -22.46
C THR A 183 1.61 -22.22 -21.61
N THR A 184 2.21 -21.22 -20.98
CA THR A 184 2.56 -21.34 -19.56
C THR A 184 1.48 -20.58 -18.78
N THR A 185 0.31 -21.20 -18.70
CA THR A 185 -0.73 -20.84 -17.73
C THR A 185 -0.16 -20.95 -16.32
N LEU A 186 0.41 -19.85 -15.83
CA LEU A 186 0.58 -19.62 -14.40
C LEU A 186 -0.81 -19.33 -13.84
N VAL A 187 -1.58 -20.39 -13.65
CA VAL A 187 -2.80 -20.32 -12.86
C VAL A 187 -2.34 -20.00 -11.44
N ALA A 188 -2.54 -18.75 -11.01
CA ALA A 188 -2.48 -18.37 -9.60
C ALA A 188 -3.55 -19.20 -8.87
N THR A 189 -3.14 -20.36 -8.39
CA THR A 189 -3.99 -21.44 -7.86
C THR A 189 -3.92 -21.38 -6.36
N CYS A 190 -4.18 -20.21 -5.79
CA CYS A 190 -4.20 -20.04 -4.35
C CYS A 190 -5.27 -20.96 -3.73
N THR A 191 -4.90 -22.14 -3.22
CA THR A 191 -5.91 -23.00 -2.58
C THR A 191 -6.18 -22.56 -1.15
N THR A 192 -5.19 -21.97 -0.49
CA THR A 192 -5.30 -21.46 0.88
C THR A 192 -4.80 -20.01 0.94
N LEU A 193 -5.76 -19.08 0.97
CA LEU A 193 -5.49 -17.69 1.33
C LEU A 193 -5.49 -17.55 2.86
N ILE A 194 -4.39 -17.05 3.41
CA ILE A 194 -4.23 -16.77 4.84
C ILE A 194 -4.33 -15.26 5.04
N THR A 195 -5.34 -14.83 5.79
CA THR A 195 -5.65 -13.41 6.05
C THR A 195 -5.54 -13.02 7.52
N PHE A 196 -5.18 -13.97 8.39
CA PHE A 196 -5.01 -13.82 9.84
C PHE A 196 -6.24 -13.38 10.64
N ASN A 197 -7.38 -13.10 10.01
CA ASN A 197 -8.62 -12.74 10.73
C ASN A 197 -9.31 -13.93 11.42
N ASP A 198 -8.93 -15.15 11.07
CA ASP A 198 -9.51 -16.40 11.56
C ASP A 198 -8.54 -17.19 12.45
N ILE A 199 -7.63 -16.49 13.13
CA ILE A 199 -6.73 -17.13 14.10
C ILE A 199 -7.56 -17.69 15.28
N PRO A 200 -7.43 -18.99 15.59
CA PRO A 200 -8.17 -19.60 16.70
C PRO A 200 -7.83 -18.96 18.04
N GLY A 201 -8.85 -18.61 18.83
CA GLY A 201 -8.66 -18.02 20.16
C GLY A 201 -7.99 -16.65 20.15
N GLN A 202 -8.06 -15.92 19.03
CA GLN A 202 -7.43 -14.60 18.93
C GLN A 202 -7.98 -13.60 19.96
N SER A 203 -7.09 -12.80 20.55
CA SER A 203 -7.45 -11.67 21.38
C SER A 203 -7.91 -10.49 20.50
N SER A 204 -8.54 -9.48 21.11
CA SER A 204 -8.96 -8.28 20.40
C SER A 204 -7.80 -7.36 19.99
N THR A 205 -6.58 -7.58 20.50
CA THR A 205 -5.44 -6.65 20.35
C THR A 205 -4.24 -7.29 19.68
N SER A 206 -3.63 -8.32 20.28
CA SER A 206 -2.47 -9.03 19.73
C SER A 206 -2.24 -10.36 20.43
N GLY A 207 -1.43 -11.21 19.82
CA GLY A 207 -1.05 -12.49 20.42
C GLY A 207 -0.10 -13.29 19.55
N ILE A 208 0.16 -14.52 19.96
CA ILE A 208 1.02 -15.47 19.24
C ILE A 208 0.16 -16.24 18.23
N ILE A 209 0.66 -16.42 17.01
CA ILE A 209 -0.01 -17.30 16.03
C ILE A 209 0.22 -18.75 16.49
N PRO A 210 -0.84 -19.54 16.77
CA PRO A 210 -0.67 -20.89 17.28
C PRO A 210 -0.12 -21.82 16.20
N ASN A 211 0.82 -22.70 16.57
CA ASN A 211 1.27 -23.79 15.71
C ASN A 211 0.09 -24.66 15.29
N GLY A 212 0.09 -25.09 14.03
CA GLY A 212 -1.02 -25.79 13.39
C GLY A 212 -2.03 -24.87 12.70
N TYR A 213 -2.01 -23.55 12.95
CA TYR A 213 -2.86 -22.60 12.22
C TYR A 213 -2.60 -22.72 10.71
N LYS A 214 -3.64 -23.07 9.96
CA LYS A 214 -3.60 -23.36 8.51
C LYS A 214 -2.58 -24.45 8.11
N ASN A 215 -2.40 -25.47 8.95
CA ASN A 215 -1.43 -26.56 8.76
C ASN A 215 0.04 -26.10 8.73
N LEU A 216 0.35 -24.97 9.37
CA LEU A 216 1.70 -24.41 9.44
C LEU A 216 2.15 -24.25 10.89
N ASN A 217 3.45 -24.37 11.08
CA ASN A 217 4.17 -23.97 12.28
C ASN A 217 4.74 -22.56 12.08
N TRP A 218 4.74 -21.80 13.16
CA TRP A 218 4.94 -20.37 13.17
C TRP A 218 5.98 -20.03 14.24
N THR A 219 7.20 -19.70 13.82
CA THR A 219 8.31 -19.44 14.74
C THR A 219 8.68 -17.97 14.74
N ASN A 220 8.65 -17.34 15.92
CA ASN A 220 8.95 -15.91 16.14
C ASN A 220 7.98 -14.96 15.40
N VAL A 221 6.70 -15.29 15.42
CA VAL A 221 5.67 -14.48 14.76
C VAL A 221 4.48 -14.27 15.69
N ASN A 222 3.93 -13.07 15.62
CA ASN A 222 2.75 -12.67 16.36
C ASN A 222 1.72 -12.14 15.37
N TYR A 223 0.48 -12.01 15.83
CA TYR A 223 -0.56 -11.24 15.15
C TYR A 223 -0.88 -9.98 15.95
N ILE A 224 -1.38 -8.96 15.24
CA ILE A 224 -1.86 -7.72 15.83
C ILE A 224 -3.12 -7.26 15.11
N ASN A 225 -4.10 -6.78 15.88
CA ASN A 225 -5.27 -6.08 15.38
C ASN A 225 -4.87 -4.65 15.03
N ALA A 226 -4.44 -4.45 13.79
CA ALA A 226 -3.97 -3.16 13.32
C ALA A 226 -5.08 -2.10 13.29
N SER A 227 -6.37 -2.49 13.29
CA SER A 227 -7.47 -1.52 13.38
C SER A 227 -7.58 -0.84 14.75
N THR A 228 -7.01 -1.47 15.80
CA THR A 228 -7.05 -0.97 17.19
C THR A 228 -5.76 -0.29 17.64
N THR A 229 -4.70 -0.32 16.82
CA THR A 229 -3.43 0.35 17.16
C THR A 229 -3.59 1.87 17.13
N PRO A 230 -2.76 2.66 17.81
CA PRO A 230 -2.83 4.13 17.73
C PRO A 230 -2.72 4.64 16.29
N ILE A 231 -3.36 5.78 16.01
CA ILE A 231 -3.17 6.51 14.74
C ILE A 231 -1.67 6.85 14.59
N GLY A 232 -1.14 6.70 13.37
CA GLY A 232 0.30 6.83 13.09
C GLY A 232 1.14 5.58 13.36
N SER A 233 0.54 4.50 13.89
CA SER A 233 1.21 3.20 13.93
C SER A 233 1.41 2.66 12.51
N GLY A 234 2.62 2.25 12.13
CA GLY A 234 2.85 1.68 10.80
C GLY A 234 2.31 0.24 10.64
N TYR A 235 1.67 -0.32 11.66
CA TYR A 235 0.78 -1.46 11.45
C TYR A 235 -0.47 -1.07 10.65
N ARG A 236 -0.93 0.19 10.75
CA ARG A 236 -2.13 0.66 10.05
C ARG A 236 -1.94 0.81 8.55
N THR A 237 -0.73 1.12 8.09
CA THR A 237 -0.43 1.26 6.65
C THR A 237 -0.45 -0.09 5.92
N ALA A 238 -0.31 -1.18 6.66
CA ALA A 238 -0.46 -2.53 6.16
C ALA A 238 -1.92 -3.04 6.17
N LEU A 239 -2.87 -2.29 6.75
CA LEU A 239 -4.31 -2.59 6.67
C LEU A 239 -4.77 -2.47 5.21
N GLY A 240 -5.10 -3.61 4.62
CA GLY A 240 -6.01 -3.66 3.48
C GLY A 240 -7.45 -3.77 3.96
N ASN A 241 -8.17 -4.74 3.40
CA ASN A 241 -9.47 -5.19 3.92
C ASN A 241 -9.33 -6.15 5.12
N GLN A 242 -8.14 -6.21 5.74
CA GLN A 242 -7.85 -7.11 6.86
C GLN A 242 -7.88 -6.33 8.17
N THR A 243 -8.23 -7.00 9.26
CA THR A 243 -8.18 -6.43 10.61
C THR A 243 -6.92 -6.86 11.34
N PHE A 244 -6.55 -8.13 11.17
CA PHE A 244 -5.38 -8.73 11.79
C PHE A 244 -4.25 -8.88 10.79
N LEU A 245 -3.04 -8.59 11.25
CA LEU A 245 -1.80 -8.70 10.48
C LEU A 245 -0.82 -9.56 11.24
N MET A 246 0.00 -10.31 10.52
CA MET A 246 1.13 -11.03 11.09
C MET A 246 2.35 -10.13 11.11
N TYR A 247 3.19 -10.24 12.13
CA TYR A 247 4.49 -9.58 12.18
C TYR A 247 5.53 -10.46 12.90
N ASN A 248 6.80 -10.21 12.64
CA ASN A 248 7.90 -10.88 13.34
C ASN A 248 8.14 -10.27 14.73
N ALA A 249 8.11 -11.11 15.77
CA ALA A 249 8.27 -10.64 17.13
C ALA A 249 9.69 -10.09 17.35
N ASN A 250 9.78 -8.97 18.07
CA ASN A 250 11.02 -8.26 18.43
C ASN A 250 11.92 -7.87 17.25
N GLY A 251 11.43 -7.91 16.01
CA GLY A 251 12.23 -7.60 14.83
C GLY A 251 13.22 -8.71 14.41
N PHE A 252 13.17 -9.89 15.02
CA PHE A 252 14.07 -11.00 14.68
C PHE A 252 13.61 -11.79 13.45
N ASN A 253 14.48 -12.66 12.96
CA ASN A 253 14.16 -13.63 11.90
C ASN A 253 12.97 -14.50 12.30
N PHE A 254 12.21 -14.94 11.31
CA PHE A 254 11.09 -15.84 11.55
C PHE A 254 11.00 -16.91 10.48
N THR A 255 10.27 -17.98 10.82
CA THR A 255 10.12 -19.15 9.95
C THR A 255 8.67 -19.57 9.93
N ILE A 256 8.20 -19.97 8.75
CA ILE A 256 6.90 -20.62 8.54
C ILE A 256 7.21 -21.98 7.96
N SER A 257 6.81 -23.06 8.63
CA SER A 257 7.08 -24.41 8.16
C SER A 257 5.84 -25.28 8.18
N SER A 258 5.87 -26.40 7.47
CA SER A 258 4.78 -27.36 7.49
C SER A 258 4.56 -27.96 8.88
N ALA A 259 3.31 -27.98 9.35
CA ALA A 259 2.98 -28.56 10.66
C ALA A 259 2.99 -30.09 10.67
N ASN A 260 2.67 -30.72 9.55
CA ASN A 260 2.48 -32.16 9.42
C ASN A 260 3.56 -32.82 8.53
N GLY A 261 4.63 -32.08 8.19
CA GLY A 261 5.70 -32.55 7.31
C GLY A 261 5.30 -32.65 5.82
N THR A 262 4.07 -32.27 5.46
CA THR A 262 3.66 -32.19 4.05
C THR A 262 4.32 -30.99 3.37
N ARG A 263 4.59 -31.11 2.07
CA ARG A 263 5.15 -30.01 1.29
C ARG A 263 4.03 -29.18 0.67
N PHE A 264 4.34 -27.93 0.39
CA PHE A 264 3.42 -26.97 -0.20
C PHE A 264 4.10 -26.17 -1.31
N SER A 265 3.28 -25.53 -2.14
CA SER A 265 3.72 -24.46 -3.02
C SER A 265 3.38 -23.13 -2.36
N PHE A 266 4.34 -22.21 -2.34
CA PHE A 266 4.17 -20.87 -1.82
C PHE A 266 4.00 -19.91 -2.99
N ASP A 267 2.80 -19.39 -3.19
CA ASP A 267 2.44 -18.70 -4.42
C ASP A 267 2.70 -17.19 -4.32
N SER A 268 2.31 -16.55 -3.22
CA SER A 268 2.50 -15.11 -3.03
C SER A 268 2.36 -14.65 -1.58
N PHE A 269 2.80 -13.41 -1.34
CA PHE A 269 2.56 -12.71 -0.07
C PHE A 269 2.50 -11.19 -0.24
N ILE A 270 1.73 -10.55 0.65
CA ILE A 270 1.68 -9.10 0.79
C ILE A 270 2.42 -8.70 2.05
N TYR A 271 3.37 -7.77 1.94
CA TYR A 271 4.20 -7.33 3.06
C TYR A 271 4.37 -5.81 3.15
N ASN A 272 4.83 -5.34 4.30
CA ASN A 272 5.11 -3.93 4.63
C ASN A 272 6.09 -3.86 5.83
N SER A 273 6.70 -2.71 6.11
CA SER A 273 7.48 -2.50 7.35
C SER A 273 6.69 -1.70 8.37
N ALA A 274 6.64 -2.15 9.62
CA ALA A 274 5.93 -1.40 10.66
C ALA A 274 6.53 -0.02 10.95
N TRP A 275 7.85 0.16 10.78
CA TRP A 275 8.54 1.37 11.28
C TRP A 275 9.54 1.98 10.31
N TYR A 276 10.12 1.18 9.42
CA TYR A 276 11.23 1.62 8.57
C TYR A 276 10.73 2.10 7.21
N ASP A 277 11.31 3.20 6.73
CA ASP A 277 11.06 3.67 5.37
C ASP A 277 11.63 2.68 4.34
N VAL A 278 12.74 2.01 4.71
CA VAL A 278 13.32 0.92 3.93
C VAL A 278 13.87 -0.16 4.88
N LEU A 279 13.10 -1.23 5.09
CA LEU A 279 13.56 -2.46 5.74
C LEU A 279 14.00 -3.47 4.69
N THR A 280 15.25 -3.93 4.74
CA THR A 280 15.75 -5.00 3.87
C THR A 280 15.65 -6.35 4.56
N PHE A 281 15.10 -7.35 3.87
CA PHE A 281 15.05 -8.72 4.36
C PHE A 281 15.39 -9.73 3.26
N GLY A 282 16.01 -10.83 3.65
CA GLY A 282 16.15 -12.03 2.83
C GLY A 282 14.90 -12.90 2.95
N PHE A 283 14.52 -13.53 1.85
CA PHE A 283 13.47 -14.54 1.79
C PHE A 283 14.06 -15.81 1.19
N TRP A 284 13.97 -16.90 1.92
CA TRP A 284 14.44 -18.21 1.48
C TRP A 284 13.33 -19.24 1.58
N THR A 285 13.35 -20.19 0.65
CA THR A 285 12.57 -21.41 0.79
C THR A 285 13.49 -22.60 0.94
N SER A 286 13.06 -23.63 1.67
CA SER A 286 13.79 -24.87 1.76
C SER A 286 12.90 -26.10 1.64
N ARG A 287 13.54 -27.20 1.28
CA ARG A 287 12.96 -28.54 1.13
C ARG A 287 13.90 -29.52 1.81
N ALA A 288 13.42 -30.20 2.84
CA ALA A 288 14.19 -31.12 3.68
C ALA A 288 15.51 -30.49 4.18
N GLY A 289 15.46 -29.23 4.59
CA GLY A 289 16.61 -28.47 5.07
C GLY A 289 17.54 -27.91 3.98
N GLN A 290 17.32 -28.24 2.70
CA GLN A 290 18.08 -27.68 1.58
C GLN A 290 17.40 -26.42 1.03
N VAL A 291 18.14 -25.31 0.93
CA VAL A 291 17.62 -24.05 0.38
C VAL A 291 17.35 -24.19 -1.11
N THR A 292 16.12 -23.92 -1.54
CA THR A 292 15.65 -24.05 -2.93
C THR A 292 15.55 -22.72 -3.66
N THR A 293 15.30 -21.63 -2.95
CA THR A 293 15.20 -20.29 -3.54
C THR A 293 15.71 -19.27 -2.55
N THR A 294 16.38 -18.23 -3.07
CA THR A 294 16.76 -17.07 -2.27
C THR A 294 16.42 -15.78 -3.00
N ALA A 295 15.89 -14.81 -2.25
CA ALA A 295 15.59 -13.47 -2.73
C ALA A 295 15.90 -12.46 -1.63
N THR A 296 16.09 -11.19 -2.02
CA THR A 296 16.17 -10.07 -1.08
C THR A 296 15.16 -9.03 -1.50
N TYR A 297 14.38 -8.55 -0.54
CA TYR A 297 13.33 -7.57 -0.75
C TYR A 297 13.54 -6.36 0.15
N LYS A 298 12.89 -5.26 -0.24
CA LYS A 298 12.79 -4.04 0.54
C LYS A 298 11.32 -3.80 0.87
N ALA A 299 11.04 -3.49 2.14
CA ALA A 299 9.73 -3.14 2.65
C ALA A 299 9.73 -1.69 3.11
N GLY A 300 8.78 -0.89 2.63
CA GLY A 300 8.54 0.44 3.17
C GLY A 300 7.37 0.44 4.12
N ARG A 301 7.33 1.44 5.02
CA ARG A 301 6.19 1.66 5.90
C ARG A 301 4.96 2.24 5.20
N THR A 302 5.14 2.87 4.05
CA THR A 302 4.07 3.68 3.43
C THR A 302 3.14 2.87 2.53
N TYR A 303 3.60 1.75 1.97
CA TYR A 303 2.83 0.99 0.97
C TYR A 303 2.98 -0.51 1.13
N ARG A 304 1.93 -1.24 0.78
CA ARG A 304 1.94 -2.71 0.72
C ARG A 304 2.61 -3.16 -0.57
N SER A 305 3.46 -4.17 -0.48
CA SER A 305 4.12 -4.77 -1.64
C SER A 305 3.65 -6.21 -1.79
N LEU A 306 3.31 -6.60 -3.02
CA LEU A 306 2.95 -7.97 -3.38
C LEU A 306 4.14 -8.64 -4.06
N VAL A 307 4.48 -9.83 -3.61
CA VAL A 307 5.48 -10.69 -4.24
C VAL A 307 4.81 -11.99 -4.65
N TYR A 308 5.04 -12.39 -5.90
CA TYR A 308 4.75 -13.72 -6.40
C TYR A 308 6.01 -14.57 -6.34
N CYS A 309 5.88 -15.83 -5.92
CA CYS A 309 6.95 -16.81 -6.01
C CYS A 309 6.55 -17.98 -6.93
N THR A 310 6.73 -17.78 -8.22
CA THR A 310 6.41 -18.79 -9.24
C THR A 310 7.28 -20.04 -9.17
N PHE A 311 8.38 -20.00 -8.41
CA PHE A 311 9.34 -21.11 -8.29
C PHE A 311 9.36 -21.77 -6.90
N CYS A 312 8.57 -21.28 -5.95
CA CYS A 312 8.53 -21.82 -4.59
C CYS A 312 7.61 -23.05 -4.49
N THR A 313 7.85 -24.06 -5.32
CA THR A 313 7.05 -25.29 -5.34
C THR A 313 7.69 -26.40 -4.50
N ASN A 314 6.85 -27.25 -3.90
CA ASN A 314 7.27 -28.44 -3.17
C ASN A 314 8.27 -28.11 -2.04
N VAL A 315 8.04 -27.02 -1.32
CA VAL A 315 8.85 -26.56 -0.18
C VAL A 315 8.19 -26.98 1.13
N ASP A 316 8.95 -27.06 2.22
CA ASP A 316 8.39 -27.32 3.56
C ASP A 316 8.63 -26.18 4.55
N THR A 317 9.50 -25.23 4.18
CA THR A 317 9.90 -24.14 5.07
C THR A 317 10.12 -22.85 4.27
N LEU A 318 9.63 -21.74 4.84
CA LEU A 318 9.89 -20.38 4.42
C LEU A 318 10.67 -19.67 5.53
N ILE A 319 11.75 -19.01 5.17
CA ILE A 319 12.63 -18.32 6.12
C ILE A 319 12.71 -16.86 5.73
N PHE A 320 12.44 -15.99 6.69
CA PHE A 320 12.54 -14.54 6.53
C PHE A 320 13.68 -14.04 7.42
N ASN A 321 14.77 -13.63 6.76
CA ASN A 321 15.98 -13.14 7.41
C ASN A 321 15.98 -11.62 7.41
N ILE A 322 15.70 -11.03 8.56
CA ILE A 322 15.71 -9.58 8.75
C ILE A 322 17.16 -9.11 8.79
N LYS A 323 17.50 -8.16 7.92
CA LYS A 323 18.87 -7.64 7.81
C LYS A 323 18.97 -6.31 8.55
N ASN A 324 18.78 -5.22 7.81
CA ASN A 324 18.94 -3.86 8.30
C ASN A 324 17.74 -3.02 7.82
N GLY A 325 17.50 -1.90 8.49
CA GLY A 325 16.61 -0.87 7.98
C GLY A 325 17.13 0.53 8.27
N SER A 326 16.67 1.51 7.48
CA SER A 326 16.87 2.94 7.75
C SER A 326 15.56 3.62 8.16
N MET A 327 15.62 4.45 9.21
CA MET A 327 14.52 5.33 9.62
C MET A 327 14.90 6.77 9.29
N THR A 328 13.99 7.53 8.68
CA THR A 328 14.20 8.97 8.42
C THR A 328 13.78 9.86 9.59
N THR A 329 13.13 9.31 10.62
CA THR A 329 12.53 10.10 11.72
C THR A 329 12.82 9.50 13.10
N ASN A 330 12.87 10.33 14.13
CA ASN A 330 13.12 10.00 15.55
C ASN A 330 11.96 9.20 16.19
N GLN A 331 11.54 8.10 15.58
CA GLN A 331 10.61 7.16 16.18
C GLN A 331 11.37 6.34 17.23
N THR A 332 10.89 6.39 18.48
CA THR A 332 11.48 5.68 19.64
C THR A 332 11.04 4.22 19.73
N GLN A 333 10.27 3.71 18.76
CA GLN A 333 9.83 2.32 18.76
C GLN A 333 10.91 1.42 18.19
N ASN A 334 11.36 0.47 19.02
CA ASN A 334 12.43 -0.46 18.71
C ASN A 334 11.89 -1.69 17.97
N GLY A 335 12.38 -1.94 16.75
CA GLY A 335 12.33 -3.26 16.14
C GLY A 335 12.24 -3.23 14.61
N THR A 336 13.06 -4.04 13.95
CA THR A 336 13.02 -4.31 12.50
C THR A 336 11.82 -5.20 12.14
N GLN A 337 10.62 -4.66 12.35
CA GLN A 337 9.36 -5.39 12.18
C GLN A 337 8.91 -5.39 10.72
N LEU A 338 8.91 -6.58 10.12
CA LEU A 338 8.28 -6.95 8.86
C LEU A 338 6.86 -7.43 9.16
N ILE A 339 5.90 -6.88 8.43
CA ILE A 339 4.49 -7.24 8.50
C ILE A 339 4.15 -8.10 7.27
N LEU A 340 3.41 -9.18 7.46
CA LEU A 340 2.74 -9.92 6.39
C LEU A 340 1.22 -9.73 6.54
N ALA A 341 0.60 -9.13 5.54
CA ALA A 341 -0.85 -8.87 5.53
C ALA A 341 -1.65 -10.08 5.04
N SER A 342 -1.10 -10.81 4.07
CA SER A 342 -1.70 -12.06 3.60
C SER A 342 -0.66 -12.96 2.95
N LEU A 343 -0.92 -14.26 2.97
CA LEU A 343 -0.12 -15.29 2.33
C LEU A 343 -1.01 -16.15 1.44
N CYS A 344 -0.44 -16.65 0.36
CA CYS A 344 -1.11 -17.57 -0.53
C CYS A 344 -0.28 -18.86 -0.65
N ILE A 345 -0.89 -19.98 -0.25
CA ILE A 345 -0.23 -21.28 -0.14
C ILE A 345 -1.12 -22.37 -0.73
N SER A 346 -0.49 -23.37 -1.35
CA SER A 346 -1.16 -24.51 -1.94
C SER A 346 -0.57 -25.83 -1.44
N PHE A 347 -1.37 -26.59 -0.68
CA PHE A 347 -1.00 -27.93 -0.19
C PHE A 347 -1.36 -29.01 -1.21
N GLY A 348 -0.57 -30.10 -1.26
CA GLY A 348 -0.95 -31.32 -1.98
C GLY A 348 -0.74 -31.30 -3.49
N ARG A 349 0.42 -30.80 -3.95
CA ARG A 349 0.86 -30.94 -5.35
C ARG A 349 1.95 -31.98 -5.51
#